data_AF-A0A820HGJ0-F1
#
_entry.id   AF-A0A820HGJ0-F1
#
_cell.length_a   1.000
_cell.length_b   1.000
_cell.length_c   1.000
_cell.angle_alpha   90.00
_cell.angle_beta   90.00
_cell.angle_gamma   90.00
#
_symmetry.space_group_name_H-M   'P 1'
#
loop_
_entity.id
_entity.type
_entity.pdbx_description
1 polymer ?
#
loop_
_entity_poly.entity_id
_entity_poly.type
_entity_poly.pdbx_seq_one_letter_code
_entity_poly.pdbx_strand_id
1 'polypeptide(L)'
;MFCELFIIQIISLYYWIGFPPDDISDTGQNWNMPIYDWNNEDVRKDLFDWWIKRLRRTLSTVDLLRFDHFRGLESHYVIPVDIDTQELNFSQAHWVKTPGYELLTAITETFGSDIPVIVEDLGNITSEVVELRDRFHLFGVKILQMGFYNDSENIYSPHNYIPNSVAYTGTHDYPTILQWWIEKASEKEKHQFIEYIRRPIDGHKELIDGLKLEKHVDKYICWYFIQVLLQSASNGTIIQMQDLLNIPTRMNKPGTASDVEHNGPQNWSWRFEWSQLTSDTRIRLKKLTQMYGRDLKYGKSIPSEDMAMKNDSRYDLQ
;
A
#
# COMPACT_ATOMS: atom_id res chain seq x y z
N MET A 1 -25.55 16.98 10.38
CA MET A 1 -24.44 16.15 10.87
C MET A 1 -23.51 15.65 9.77
N PHE A 2 -23.87 14.71 8.87
CA PHE A 2 -22.86 14.18 7.90
C PHE A 2 -22.34 15.22 6.90
N CYS A 3 -23.19 16.15 6.43
CA CYS A 3 -22.77 17.23 5.53
C CYS A 3 -21.93 18.32 6.21
N GLU A 4 -22.01 18.45 7.55
CA GLU A 4 -21.25 19.45 8.31
C GLU A 4 -19.80 19.01 8.55
N LEU A 5 -19.49 17.72 8.40
CA LEU A 5 -18.14 17.16 8.55
C LEU A 5 -17.20 17.53 7.39
N PHE A 6 -17.75 17.96 6.27
CA PHE A 6 -17.03 18.24 5.04
C PHE A 6 -17.25 19.69 4.62
N ILE A 7 -16.31 20.26 3.87
CA ILE A 7 -16.45 21.61 3.30
C ILE A 7 -17.44 21.55 2.12
N ILE A 8 -18.73 21.46 2.46
CA ILE A 8 -19.88 21.39 1.56
C ILE A 8 -20.78 22.58 1.88
N GLN A 9 -21.04 23.46 0.92
CA GLN A 9 -22.25 24.27 0.96
C GLN A 9 -23.36 23.49 0.28
N ILE A 10 -24.61 23.64 0.74
CA ILE A 10 -25.80 22.83 0.37
C ILE A 10 -26.03 22.68 -1.16
N ILE A 11 -25.31 23.40 -2.02
CA ILE A 11 -25.40 23.35 -3.48
C ILE A 11 -24.01 23.33 -4.19
N SER A 12 -22.86 23.51 -3.50
CA SER A 12 -21.52 23.56 -4.12
C SER A 12 -20.37 23.20 -3.17
N LEU A 13 -19.33 22.55 -3.69
CA LEU A 13 -18.08 22.23 -2.99
C LEU A 13 -17.04 23.32 -3.27
N TYR A 14 -16.28 23.74 -2.25
CA TYR A 14 -15.20 24.73 -2.44
C TYR A 14 -13.89 24.07 -2.92
N TYR A 15 -13.70 22.80 -2.60
CA TYR A 15 -12.47 22.07 -2.87
C TYR A 15 -12.75 20.60 -3.13
N TRP A 16 -11.94 20.01 -4.01
CA TRP A 16 -11.83 18.56 -4.18
C TRP A 16 -10.49 18.05 -3.67
N ILE A 17 -10.47 16.84 -3.10
CA ILE A 17 -9.23 16.11 -2.84
C ILE A 17 -8.64 15.65 -4.18
N GLY A 18 -7.34 15.83 -4.31
CA GLY A 18 -6.60 15.26 -5.41
C GLY A 18 -5.18 14.85 -5.01
N PHE A 19 -4.34 14.75 -6.02
CA PHE A 19 -2.91 14.55 -5.89
C PHE A 19 -2.20 15.39 -6.96
N PRO A 20 -1.04 16.02 -6.65
CA PRO A 20 -0.30 16.75 -7.66
C PRO A 20 0.21 15.81 -8.76
N PRO A 21 0.68 16.34 -9.89
CA PRO A 21 1.45 15.58 -10.85
C PRO A 21 2.61 14.81 -10.19
N ASP A 22 2.83 13.59 -10.65
CA ASP A 22 3.88 12.69 -10.16
C ASP A 22 4.41 11.80 -11.30
N ASP A 23 5.32 10.87 -10.98
CA ASP A 23 5.92 9.95 -11.96
C ASP A 23 4.90 8.99 -12.63
N ILE A 24 3.65 8.97 -12.16
CA ILE A 24 2.56 8.11 -12.64
C ILE A 24 1.51 8.93 -13.42
N SER A 25 1.32 10.22 -13.10
CA SER A 25 0.38 11.12 -13.76
C SER A 25 0.96 12.52 -14.00
N ASP A 26 1.19 12.87 -15.27
CA ASP A 26 1.69 14.19 -15.69
C ASP A 26 0.73 15.34 -15.34
N THR A 27 -0.57 15.05 -15.20
CA THR A 27 -1.61 16.06 -14.89
C THR A 27 -2.09 16.01 -13.45
N GLY A 28 -1.50 15.14 -12.62
CA GLY A 28 -2.02 14.87 -11.28
C GLY A 28 -3.35 14.12 -11.33
N GLN A 29 -4.08 14.13 -10.22
CA GLN A 29 -5.33 13.40 -10.08
C GLN A 29 -6.36 14.23 -9.33
N ASN A 30 -7.61 14.20 -9.79
CA ASN A 30 -8.77 14.64 -9.03
C ASN A 30 -9.58 13.39 -8.65
N TRP A 31 -9.78 13.17 -7.35
CA TRP A 31 -10.48 11.99 -6.85
C TRP A 31 -11.98 12.20 -6.67
N ASN A 32 -12.49 13.41 -6.94
CA ASN A 32 -13.90 13.79 -6.77
C ASN A 32 -14.42 13.44 -5.36
N MET A 33 -13.58 13.66 -4.34
CA MET A 33 -13.94 13.49 -2.93
C MET A 33 -13.96 14.83 -2.20
N PRO A 34 -14.98 15.08 -1.35
CA PRO A 34 -15.02 16.29 -0.53
C PRO A 34 -13.90 16.28 0.52
N ILE A 35 -13.48 17.47 0.96
CA ILE A 35 -12.45 17.62 2.01
C ILE A 35 -13.11 17.71 3.39
N TYR A 36 -12.44 17.19 4.42
CA TYR A 36 -12.85 17.40 5.81
C TYR A 36 -12.64 18.86 6.23
N ASP A 37 -13.56 19.44 7.00
CA ASP A 37 -13.43 20.79 7.55
C ASP A 37 -12.63 20.80 8.85
N TRP A 38 -11.31 20.57 8.75
CA TRP A 38 -10.43 20.52 9.91
C TRP A 38 -10.22 21.87 10.61
N ASN A 39 -10.47 22.97 9.91
CA ASN A 39 -10.23 24.33 10.41
C ASN A 39 -11.40 24.88 11.22
N ASN A 40 -12.57 24.27 11.11
CA ASN A 40 -13.72 24.59 11.92
C ASN A 40 -13.65 23.84 13.26
N GLU A 41 -13.42 24.58 14.35
CA GLU A 41 -13.23 24.01 15.69
C GLU A 41 -14.45 23.20 16.17
N ASP A 42 -15.66 23.65 15.86
CA ASP A 42 -16.90 22.96 16.24
C ASP A 42 -17.01 21.61 15.51
N VAL A 43 -16.60 21.56 14.23
CA VAL A 43 -16.63 20.34 13.40
C VAL A 43 -15.46 19.41 13.74
N ARG A 44 -14.30 19.94 14.11
CA ARG A 44 -13.09 19.16 14.36
C ARG A 44 -13.29 18.12 15.45
N LYS A 45 -14.00 18.46 16.52
CA LYS A 45 -14.31 17.50 17.61
C LYS A 45 -15.19 16.35 17.10
N ASP A 46 -16.21 16.67 16.30
CA ASP A 46 -17.11 15.68 15.72
C ASP A 46 -16.39 14.80 14.70
N LEU A 47 -15.44 15.36 13.95
CA LEU A 47 -14.56 14.59 13.06
C LEU A 47 -13.69 13.59 13.84
N PHE A 48 -13.15 13.96 14.99
CA PHE A 48 -12.33 13.04 15.79
C PHE A 48 -13.16 11.86 16.29
N ASP A 49 -14.36 12.13 16.83
CA ASP A 49 -15.30 11.10 17.25
C ASP A 49 -15.75 10.22 16.06
N TRP A 50 -16.02 10.82 14.90
CA TRP A 50 -16.35 10.10 13.68
C TRP A 50 -15.23 9.16 13.23
N TRP A 51 -13.98 9.62 13.24
CA TRP A 51 -12.81 8.79 12.90
C TRP A 51 -12.66 7.64 13.88
N ILE A 52 -12.77 7.89 15.19
CA ILE A 52 -12.72 6.85 16.22
C ILE A 52 -13.83 5.82 15.98
N LYS A 53 -15.08 6.24 15.73
CA LYS A 53 -16.20 5.34 15.42
C LYS A 53 -15.95 4.54 14.15
N ARG A 54 -15.40 5.16 13.11
CA ARG A 54 -15.02 4.49 11.84
C ARG A 54 -13.98 3.41 12.06
N LEU A 55 -12.94 3.69 12.87
CA LEU A 55 -11.89 2.71 13.19
C LEU A 55 -12.47 1.56 14.00
N ARG A 56 -13.24 1.85 15.06
CA ARG A 56 -13.93 0.84 15.87
C ARG A 56 -14.77 -0.08 15.00
N ARG A 57 -15.57 0.49 14.08
CA ARG A 57 -16.40 -0.30 13.18
C ARG A 57 -15.57 -1.16 12.23
N THR A 58 -14.52 -0.61 11.64
CA THR A 58 -13.72 -1.38 10.67
C THR A 58 -12.98 -2.52 11.36
N LEU A 59 -12.37 -2.26 12.51
CA LEU A 59 -11.67 -3.26 13.32
C LEU A 59 -12.59 -4.34 13.90
N SER A 60 -13.92 -4.12 13.92
CA SER A 60 -14.87 -5.20 14.23
C SER A 60 -14.99 -6.26 13.12
N THR A 61 -14.40 -6.03 11.95
CA THR A 61 -14.51 -6.90 10.76
C THR A 61 -13.17 -7.40 10.24
N VAL A 62 -12.05 -6.82 10.69
CA VAL A 62 -10.70 -7.17 10.24
C VAL A 62 -9.73 -7.09 11.42
N ASP A 63 -8.72 -7.95 11.43
CA ASP A 63 -7.68 -7.95 12.46
C ASP A 63 -6.64 -6.84 12.26
N LEU A 64 -6.50 -6.35 11.02
CA LEU A 64 -5.48 -5.38 10.62
C LEU A 64 -6.06 -4.43 9.58
N LEU A 65 -5.96 -3.13 9.86
CA LEU A 65 -6.44 -2.08 8.97
C LEU A 65 -5.28 -1.48 8.17
N ARG A 66 -5.44 -1.32 6.85
CA ARG A 66 -4.55 -0.46 6.06
C ARG A 66 -5.17 0.92 5.93
N PHE A 67 -4.51 1.94 6.44
CA PHE A 67 -4.84 3.34 6.22
C PHE A 67 -4.33 3.79 4.86
N ASP A 68 -5.25 3.92 3.92
CA ASP A 68 -4.98 4.45 2.59
C ASP A 68 -4.73 5.97 2.64
N HIS A 69 -3.81 6.45 1.80
CA HIS A 69 -3.40 7.85 1.71
C HIS A 69 -3.01 8.47 3.05
N PHE A 70 -2.15 7.79 3.82
CA PHE A 70 -1.78 8.22 5.19
C PHE A 70 -1.19 9.62 5.23
N ARG A 71 -0.42 10.00 4.21
CA ARG A 71 0.14 11.36 4.10
C ARG A 71 -0.93 12.45 4.14
N GLY A 72 -2.18 12.14 3.81
CA GLY A 72 -3.35 13.00 3.96
C GLY A 72 -3.62 13.47 5.39
N LEU A 73 -3.12 12.75 6.42
CA LEU A 73 -3.17 13.16 7.81
C LEU A 73 -2.09 14.21 8.15
N GLU A 74 -1.01 14.28 7.39
CA GLU A 74 -0.02 15.34 7.54
C GLU A 74 -0.52 16.60 6.80
N SER A 75 -0.86 16.43 5.52
CA SER A 75 -1.48 17.46 4.68
C SER A 75 -2.23 16.79 3.54
N HIS A 76 -3.31 17.37 3.02
CA HIS A 76 -3.97 16.89 1.81
C HIS A 76 -3.79 17.88 0.66
N TYR A 77 -3.83 17.39 -0.58
CA TYR A 77 -3.77 18.25 -1.77
C TYR A 77 -5.19 18.63 -2.16
N VAL A 78 -5.47 19.93 -2.20
CA VAL A 78 -6.79 20.45 -2.55
C VAL A 78 -6.75 21.11 -3.92
N ILE A 79 -7.83 20.93 -4.68
CA ILE A 79 -8.08 21.60 -5.95
C ILE A 79 -9.29 22.51 -5.74
N PRO A 80 -9.10 23.85 -5.75
CA PRO A 80 -10.21 24.79 -5.62
C PRO A 80 -11.23 24.64 -6.75
N VAL A 81 -12.49 24.88 -6.43
CA VAL A 81 -13.60 24.94 -7.38
C VAL A 81 -14.04 26.38 -7.52
N ASP A 82 -14.15 26.86 -8.75
CA ASP A 82 -14.78 28.15 -9.01
C ASP A 82 -16.29 28.03 -8.74
N ILE A 83 -16.82 28.87 -7.84
CA ILE A 83 -18.21 28.77 -7.40
C ILE A 83 -19.18 29.15 -8.52
N ASP A 84 -18.79 30.06 -9.39
CA ASP A 84 -19.64 30.58 -10.47
C ASP A 84 -19.65 29.61 -11.66
N THR A 85 -18.49 29.06 -12.03
CA THR A 85 -18.37 28.18 -13.20
C THR A 85 -18.44 26.68 -12.87
N GLN A 86 -18.25 26.31 -11.59
CA GLN A 86 -18.09 24.93 -11.12
C GLN A 86 -16.87 24.21 -11.73
N GLU A 87 -15.94 24.94 -12.33
CA GLU A 87 -14.72 24.39 -12.91
C GLU A 87 -13.60 24.22 -11.87
N LEU A 88 -12.73 23.23 -12.10
CA LEU A 88 -11.58 22.95 -11.26
C LEU A 88 -10.43 23.90 -11.58
N ASN A 89 -9.91 24.59 -10.56
CA ASN A 89 -8.77 25.48 -10.71
C ASN A 89 -7.45 24.80 -10.29
N PHE A 90 -6.90 23.98 -11.18
CA PHE A 90 -5.62 23.31 -10.96
C PHE A 90 -4.44 24.27 -10.75
N SER A 91 -4.51 25.51 -11.27
CA SER A 91 -3.44 26.50 -11.10
C SER A 91 -3.31 27.01 -9.66
N GLN A 92 -4.36 26.85 -8.85
CA GLN A 92 -4.40 27.23 -7.45
C GLN A 92 -4.41 26.02 -6.52
N ALA A 93 -4.21 24.81 -7.05
CA ALA A 93 -4.17 23.61 -6.24
C ALA A 93 -2.91 23.62 -5.34
N HIS A 94 -3.07 23.22 -4.08
CA HIS A 94 -2.01 23.34 -3.07
C HIS A 94 -2.19 22.35 -1.91
N TRP A 95 -1.13 22.18 -1.12
CA TRP A 95 -1.15 21.38 0.11
C TRP A 95 -1.75 22.16 1.27
N VAL A 96 -2.67 21.55 2.01
CA VAL A 96 -3.30 22.10 3.22
C VAL A 96 -3.02 21.16 4.39
N LYS A 97 -2.46 21.70 5.48
CA LYS A 97 -2.14 20.92 6.69
C LYS A 97 -3.40 20.38 7.35
N THR A 98 -3.29 19.21 7.98
CA THR A 98 -4.39 18.64 8.78
C THR A 98 -3.91 18.33 10.21
N PRO A 99 -4.83 18.16 11.18
CA PRO A 99 -4.48 17.88 12.58
C PRO A 99 -4.20 16.39 12.79
N GLY A 100 -3.38 15.77 11.93
CA GLY A 100 -3.13 14.32 11.97
C GLY A 100 -2.42 13.87 13.24
N TYR A 101 -1.55 14.70 13.80
CA TYR A 101 -0.90 14.40 15.07
C TYR A 101 -1.93 14.30 16.21
N GLU A 102 -2.83 15.27 16.30
CA GLU A 102 -3.87 15.31 17.32
C GLU A 102 -4.91 14.20 17.09
N LEU A 103 -5.25 13.91 15.84
CA LEU A 103 -6.16 12.81 15.50
C LEU A 103 -5.56 11.45 15.91
N LEU A 104 -4.31 11.19 15.55
CA LEU A 104 -3.63 9.94 15.92
C LEU A 104 -3.42 9.84 17.43
N THR A 105 -3.19 10.95 18.12
CA THR A 105 -3.16 10.99 19.59
C THR A 105 -4.51 10.58 20.18
N ALA A 106 -5.62 11.15 19.71
CA ALA A 106 -6.96 10.78 20.19
C ALA A 106 -7.30 9.30 19.89
N ILE A 107 -6.85 8.79 18.74
CA ILE A 107 -6.98 7.38 18.37
C ILE A 107 -6.18 6.50 19.34
N THR A 108 -4.90 6.78 19.61
CA THR A 108 -4.09 5.96 20.50
C THR A 108 -4.50 6.06 21.96
N GLU A 109 -5.04 7.19 22.41
CA GLU A 109 -5.69 7.32 23.72
C GLU A 109 -6.92 6.42 23.84
N THR A 110 -7.66 6.22 22.75
CA THR A 110 -8.88 5.40 22.73
C THR A 110 -8.58 3.90 22.61
N PHE A 111 -7.69 3.53 21.68
CA PHE A 111 -7.44 2.15 21.28
C PHE A 111 -6.17 1.54 21.90
N GLY A 112 -5.29 2.37 22.48
CA GLY A 112 -3.94 2.02 22.91
C GLY A 112 -2.87 2.40 21.89
N SER A 113 -1.60 2.33 22.26
CA SER A 113 -0.47 2.64 21.36
C SER A 113 -0.27 1.60 20.25
N ASP A 114 -0.66 0.35 20.52
CA ASP A 114 -0.42 -0.79 19.62
C ASP A 114 -1.63 -1.02 18.70
N ILE A 115 -2.08 0.04 18.02
CA ILE A 115 -3.21 -0.08 17.09
C ILE A 115 -2.82 -0.98 15.90
N PRO A 116 -3.67 -1.93 15.49
CA PRO A 116 -3.38 -2.81 14.37
C PRO A 116 -3.63 -2.08 13.05
N VAL A 117 -2.72 -1.15 12.72
CA VAL A 117 -2.77 -0.30 11.53
C VAL A 117 -1.46 -0.38 10.75
N ILE A 118 -1.57 -0.66 9.46
CA ILE A 118 -0.54 -0.43 8.44
C ILE A 118 -0.88 0.89 7.75
N VAL A 119 0.10 1.75 7.49
CA VAL A 119 -0.11 2.99 6.75
C VAL A 119 0.39 2.88 5.32
N GLU A 120 -0.42 3.32 4.38
CA GLU A 120 -0.01 3.54 3.00
C GLU A 120 0.77 4.86 2.94
N ASP A 121 2.09 4.74 2.92
CA ASP A 121 3.05 5.83 2.85
C ASP A 121 3.86 5.76 1.54
N LEU A 122 3.16 5.69 0.40
CA LEU A 122 3.73 5.71 -0.95
C LEU A 122 3.52 7.07 -1.63
N GLY A 123 4.23 7.29 -2.75
CA GLY A 123 4.17 8.52 -3.53
C GLY A 123 5.05 9.63 -2.96
N ASN A 124 4.56 10.87 -3.01
CA ASN A 124 5.28 12.06 -2.52
C ASN A 124 5.22 12.12 -0.98
N ILE A 125 6.21 11.50 -0.35
CA ILE A 125 6.34 11.39 1.09
C ILE A 125 7.44 12.33 1.59
N THR A 126 7.07 13.24 2.48
CA THR A 126 7.99 14.17 3.12
C THR A 126 8.52 13.62 4.44
N SER A 127 9.56 14.24 5.00
CA SER A 127 10.09 13.90 6.32
C SER A 127 9.04 14.00 7.43
N GLU A 128 8.09 14.92 7.31
CA GLU A 128 7.01 15.14 8.27
C GLU A 128 6.01 13.98 8.27
N VAL A 129 5.71 13.40 7.10
CA VAL A 129 4.87 12.20 6.99
C VAL A 129 5.58 11.00 7.64
N VAL A 130 6.89 10.86 7.38
CA VAL A 130 7.72 9.82 7.99
C VAL A 130 7.76 9.98 9.52
N GLU A 131 7.99 11.19 10.02
CA GLU A 131 7.99 11.49 11.44
C GLU A 131 6.62 11.18 12.08
N LEU A 132 5.52 11.56 11.41
CA LEU A 132 4.17 11.26 11.88
C LEU A 132 3.95 9.75 12.01
N ARG A 133 4.33 8.97 10.99
CA ARG A 133 4.25 7.49 11.03
C ARG A 133 5.07 6.93 12.20
N ASP A 134 6.34 7.31 12.28
CA ASP A 134 7.31 6.70 13.19
C ASP A 134 7.01 7.05 14.65
N ARG A 135 6.51 8.27 14.91
CA ARG A 135 6.12 8.71 16.25
C ARG A 135 4.99 7.88 16.85
N PHE A 136 4.07 7.39 16.02
CA PHE A 136 2.99 6.49 16.43
C PHE A 136 3.32 5.01 16.19
N HIS A 137 4.58 4.68 15.88
CA HIS A 137 5.07 3.33 15.63
C HIS A 137 4.28 2.56 14.57
N LEU A 138 3.68 3.26 13.60
CA LEU A 138 2.82 2.65 12.58
C LEU A 138 3.65 1.92 11.52
N PHE A 139 3.16 0.77 11.05
CA PHE A 139 3.85 -0.01 10.02
C PHE A 139 3.74 0.67 8.66
N GLY A 140 4.88 1.06 8.07
CA GLY A 140 4.92 1.56 6.69
C GLY A 140 4.84 0.44 5.65
N VAL A 141 4.62 0.79 4.39
CA VAL A 141 4.56 -0.14 3.25
C VAL A 141 5.86 -0.09 2.46
N LYS A 142 6.28 -1.26 1.95
CA LYS A 142 7.40 -1.37 1.00
C LYS A 142 6.95 -2.10 -0.25
N ILE A 143 7.17 -1.50 -1.42
CA ILE A 143 6.84 -2.11 -2.72
C ILE A 143 8.13 -2.62 -3.37
N LEU A 144 8.29 -3.94 -3.44
CA LEU A 144 9.52 -4.57 -3.94
C LEU A 144 9.82 -4.22 -5.39
N GLN A 145 8.78 -4.06 -6.21
CA GLN A 145 8.90 -3.63 -7.60
C GLN A 145 9.64 -2.28 -7.76
N MET A 146 9.62 -1.43 -6.74
CA MET A 146 10.32 -0.13 -6.74
C MET A 146 11.78 -0.24 -6.23
N GLY A 147 12.27 -1.44 -5.91
CA GLY A 147 13.55 -1.62 -5.23
C GLY A 147 14.79 -1.59 -6.12
N PHE A 148 14.65 -1.51 -7.45
CA PHE A 148 15.76 -1.78 -8.38
C PHE A 148 16.11 -0.60 -9.31
N TYR A 149 16.40 0.59 -8.74
CA TYR A 149 16.73 1.82 -9.48
C TYR A 149 18.22 2.23 -9.49
N ASN A 150 19.14 1.30 -9.23
CA ASN A 150 20.59 1.54 -9.13
C ASN A 150 20.97 2.64 -8.12
N ASP A 151 20.28 2.64 -6.98
CA ASP A 151 20.53 3.52 -5.84
C ASP A 151 20.58 2.66 -4.57
N SER A 152 21.71 2.70 -3.86
CA SER A 152 21.91 1.96 -2.61
C SER A 152 21.12 2.56 -1.44
N GLU A 153 20.72 3.83 -1.52
CA GLU A 153 19.91 4.49 -0.49
C GLU A 153 18.41 4.33 -0.75
N ASN A 154 18.02 3.72 -1.88
CA ASN A 154 16.62 3.48 -2.20
C ASN A 154 15.94 2.69 -1.06
N ILE A 155 14.96 3.33 -0.43
CA ILE A 155 14.19 2.77 0.69
C ILE A 155 13.34 1.56 0.30
N TYR A 156 13.15 1.34 -1.00
CA TYR A 156 12.45 0.18 -1.58
C TYR A 156 13.40 -0.98 -1.91
N SER A 157 14.72 -0.80 -1.77
CA SER A 157 15.67 -1.91 -1.83
C SER A 157 15.50 -2.84 -0.61
N PRO A 158 15.41 -4.18 -0.78
CA PRO A 158 15.09 -5.11 0.31
C PRO A 158 16.06 -5.10 1.49
N HIS A 159 17.33 -4.78 1.24
CA HIS A 159 18.35 -4.66 2.28
C HIS A 159 18.20 -3.41 3.16
N ASN A 160 17.38 -2.44 2.73
CA ASN A 160 17.04 -1.22 3.47
C ASN A 160 15.70 -1.32 4.19
N TYR A 161 14.99 -2.46 4.11
CA TYR A 161 13.73 -2.64 4.82
C TYR A 161 13.98 -2.73 6.31
N ILE A 162 13.06 -2.16 7.09
CA ILE A 162 13.08 -2.21 8.55
C ILE A 162 12.01 -3.18 9.07
N PRO A 163 12.14 -3.70 10.30
CA PRO A 163 11.11 -4.57 10.88
C PRO A 163 9.72 -3.94 10.95
N ASN A 164 9.63 -2.64 11.27
CA ASN A 164 8.37 -1.90 11.37
C ASN A 164 7.76 -1.53 10.00
N SER A 165 7.69 -2.51 9.09
CA SER A 165 7.06 -2.35 7.80
C SER A 165 6.41 -3.64 7.30
N VAL A 166 5.54 -3.50 6.29
CA VAL A 166 4.95 -4.61 5.54
C VAL A 166 5.39 -4.49 4.09
N ALA A 167 6.07 -5.52 3.59
CA ALA A 167 6.56 -5.55 2.22
C ALA A 167 5.59 -6.26 1.29
N TYR A 168 5.42 -5.74 0.08
CA TYR A 168 4.56 -6.27 -0.96
C TYR A 168 5.37 -6.57 -2.21
N THR A 169 4.99 -7.59 -2.98
CA THR A 169 5.48 -7.71 -4.36
C THR A 169 5.08 -6.47 -5.17
N GLY A 170 3.78 -6.19 -5.16
CA GLY A 170 3.08 -5.01 -5.64
C GLY A 170 1.71 -4.92 -4.96
N THR A 171 1.02 -3.81 -5.11
CA THR A 171 -0.38 -3.69 -4.64
C THR A 171 -1.36 -3.93 -5.80
N HIS A 172 -2.66 -3.82 -5.52
CA HIS A 172 -3.70 -3.88 -6.55
C HIS A 172 -3.56 -2.77 -7.61
N ASP A 173 -2.93 -1.65 -7.27
CA ASP A 173 -2.68 -0.53 -8.18
C ASP A 173 -1.43 -0.73 -9.04
N TYR A 174 -0.57 -1.69 -8.74
CA TYR A 174 0.63 -1.95 -9.53
C TYR A 174 0.36 -3.04 -10.58
N PRO A 175 1.02 -2.98 -11.76
CA PRO A 175 1.06 -4.14 -12.64
C PRO A 175 1.73 -5.32 -11.91
N THR A 176 1.37 -6.55 -12.26
CA THR A 176 2.01 -7.73 -11.69
C THR A 176 3.50 -7.74 -12.06
N ILE A 177 4.33 -8.46 -11.29
CA ILE A 177 5.78 -8.50 -11.54
C ILE A 177 6.07 -8.95 -12.98
N LEU A 178 5.39 -9.98 -13.46
CA LEU A 178 5.57 -10.48 -14.83
C LEU A 178 5.18 -9.43 -15.87
N GLN A 179 4.04 -8.76 -15.68
CA GLN A 179 3.59 -7.71 -16.59
C GLN A 179 4.59 -6.55 -16.61
N TRP A 180 4.99 -6.05 -15.44
CA TRP A 180 6.00 -5.00 -15.32
C TRP A 180 7.31 -5.39 -15.97
N TRP A 181 7.81 -6.60 -15.70
CA TRP A 181 9.07 -7.07 -16.24
C TRP A 181 9.08 -7.06 -17.77
N ILE A 182 7.98 -7.48 -18.40
CA ILE A 182 7.88 -7.54 -19.87
C ILE A 182 7.66 -6.16 -20.47
N GLU A 183 6.79 -5.35 -19.89
CA GLU A 183 6.24 -4.16 -20.55
C GLU A 183 6.85 -2.82 -20.08
N LYS A 184 7.43 -2.78 -18.87
CA LYS A 184 7.75 -1.51 -18.19
C LYS A 184 9.16 -1.43 -17.63
N ALA A 185 9.70 -2.52 -17.09
CA ALA A 185 11.03 -2.55 -16.50
C ALA A 185 12.09 -2.21 -17.55
N SER A 186 12.92 -1.22 -17.24
CA SER A 186 14.12 -0.89 -18.00
C SER A 186 15.16 -2.01 -17.88
N GLU A 187 16.08 -2.07 -18.86
CA GLU A 187 17.19 -3.03 -18.81
C GLU A 187 18.10 -2.82 -17.59
N LYS A 188 18.17 -1.59 -17.07
CA LYS A 188 18.91 -1.28 -15.83
C LYS A 188 18.25 -1.91 -14.60
N GLU A 189 16.93 -1.77 -14.45
CA GLU A 189 16.16 -2.40 -13.36
C GLU A 189 16.29 -3.92 -13.41
N LYS A 190 16.13 -4.51 -14.60
CA LYS A 190 16.28 -5.97 -14.79
C LYS A 190 17.68 -6.45 -14.45
N HIS A 191 18.70 -5.77 -14.95
CA HIS A 191 20.09 -6.12 -14.70
C HIS A 191 20.42 -6.03 -13.21
N GLN A 192 20.02 -4.96 -12.53
CA GLN A 192 20.25 -4.82 -11.10
C GLN A 192 19.54 -5.91 -10.30
N PHE A 193 18.29 -6.25 -10.62
CA PHE A 193 17.59 -7.35 -9.95
C PHE A 193 18.35 -8.67 -10.11
N ILE A 194 18.81 -8.97 -11.33
CA ILE A 194 19.58 -10.18 -11.62
C ILE A 194 20.89 -10.20 -10.82
N GLU A 195 21.64 -9.11 -10.77
CA GLU A 195 22.85 -9.01 -9.94
C GLU A 195 22.53 -9.14 -8.44
N TYR A 196 21.40 -8.59 -8.00
CA TYR A 196 20.98 -8.65 -6.60
C TYR A 196 20.69 -10.08 -6.12
N ILE A 197 20.11 -10.92 -6.99
CA ILE A 197 19.82 -12.33 -6.67
C ILE A 197 20.98 -13.28 -7.00
N ARG A 198 21.96 -12.83 -7.80
CA ARG A 198 23.16 -13.61 -8.10
C ARG A 198 23.99 -13.76 -6.82
N ARG A 199 24.23 -15.00 -6.41
CA ARG A 199 25.26 -15.28 -5.40
C ARG A 199 26.62 -15.33 -6.09
N PRO A 200 27.60 -14.49 -5.71
CA PRO A 200 28.98 -14.74 -6.12
C PRO A 200 29.46 -15.97 -5.36
N ILE A 201 29.59 -17.10 -6.06
CA ILE A 201 30.36 -18.25 -5.58
C ILE A 201 31.56 -18.37 -6.49
N ASP A 202 32.72 -18.01 -5.94
CA ASP A 202 34.07 -18.29 -6.40
C ASP A 202 34.19 -19.08 -7.72
N GLY A 203 34.45 -18.36 -8.81
CA GLY A 203 35.07 -18.92 -10.02
C GLY A 203 34.23 -19.87 -10.90
N HIS A 204 33.05 -20.32 -10.46
CA HIS A 204 32.21 -21.20 -11.28
C HIS A 204 31.23 -20.38 -12.14
N LYS A 205 31.66 -20.16 -13.39
CA LYS A 205 30.91 -19.51 -14.49
C LYS A 205 29.66 -20.27 -14.95
N GLU A 206 29.31 -21.40 -14.34
CA GLU A 206 28.09 -22.13 -14.68
C GLU A 206 26.90 -21.52 -13.93
N LEU A 207 26.43 -20.42 -14.54
CA LEU A 207 25.15 -19.77 -14.40
C LEU A 207 23.98 -20.77 -14.29
N ILE A 208 23.72 -21.25 -13.08
CA ILE A 208 22.45 -21.85 -12.71
C ILE A 208 21.69 -20.78 -11.93
N ASP A 209 21.09 -19.86 -12.68
CA ASP A 209 19.79 -19.20 -12.40
C ASP A 209 19.62 -17.93 -13.27
N GLY A 210 20.69 -17.19 -13.56
CA GLY A 210 20.64 -16.02 -14.47
C GLY A 210 20.34 -16.36 -15.94
N LEU A 211 21.08 -17.31 -16.54
CA LEU A 211 20.85 -17.75 -17.94
C LEU A 211 19.52 -18.51 -18.12
N LYS A 212 19.02 -19.17 -17.06
CA LYS A 212 17.70 -19.82 -17.08
C LYS A 212 16.59 -18.80 -16.96
N LEU A 213 16.77 -17.74 -16.17
CA LEU A 213 15.82 -16.63 -16.10
C LEU A 213 15.74 -15.91 -17.45
N GLU A 214 16.86 -15.59 -18.11
CA GLU A 214 16.81 -14.96 -19.44
C GLU A 214 16.03 -15.80 -20.49
N LYS A 215 16.12 -17.14 -20.41
CA LYS A 215 15.42 -18.06 -21.34
C LYS A 215 14.00 -18.42 -20.90
N HIS A 216 13.64 -18.24 -19.64
CA HIS A 216 12.36 -18.67 -19.04
C HIS A 216 11.82 -17.67 -18.01
N VAL A 217 11.96 -16.38 -18.32
CA VAL A 217 11.59 -15.29 -17.42
C VAL A 217 10.11 -15.36 -17.05
N ASP A 218 9.30 -15.71 -18.05
CA ASP A 218 7.88 -15.97 -18.00
C ASP A 218 7.49 -17.06 -17.01
N LYS A 219 8.41 -17.93 -16.59
CA LYS A 219 8.13 -19.04 -15.66
C LYS A 219 8.55 -18.79 -14.23
N TYR A 220 9.54 -17.90 -14.01
CA TYR A 220 10.24 -17.85 -12.73
C TYR A 220 10.34 -16.46 -12.11
N ILE A 221 10.12 -15.38 -12.87
CA ILE A 221 10.43 -14.03 -12.36
C ILE A 221 9.64 -13.68 -11.10
N CYS A 222 8.32 -13.92 -11.09
CA CYS A 222 7.50 -13.63 -9.91
C CYS A 222 7.99 -14.40 -8.68
N TRP A 223 8.43 -15.64 -8.86
CA TRP A 223 8.92 -16.46 -7.75
C TRP A 223 10.28 -16.03 -7.21
N TYR A 224 11.17 -15.49 -8.05
CA TYR A 224 12.41 -14.88 -7.55
C TYR A 224 12.12 -13.62 -6.74
N PHE A 225 11.19 -12.78 -7.21
CA PHE A 225 10.72 -11.62 -6.44
C PHE A 225 10.08 -12.06 -5.11
N ILE A 226 9.20 -13.07 -5.12
CA ILE A 226 8.62 -13.63 -3.88
C ILE A 226 9.72 -14.11 -2.93
N GLN A 227 10.74 -14.80 -3.44
CA GLN A 227 11.87 -15.25 -2.63
C GLN A 227 12.64 -14.08 -2.00
N VAL A 228 12.90 -13.01 -2.75
CA VAL A 228 13.53 -11.78 -2.24
C VAL A 228 12.65 -11.10 -1.20
N LEU A 229 11.34 -11.00 -1.45
CA LEU A 229 10.37 -10.41 -0.53
C LEU A 229 10.40 -11.14 0.83
N LEU A 230 10.34 -12.46 0.80
CA LEU A 230 10.34 -13.31 2.00
C LEU A 230 11.68 -13.25 2.77
N GLN A 231 12.78 -12.85 2.13
CA GLN A 231 14.09 -12.65 2.79
C GLN A 231 14.23 -11.31 3.50
N SER A 232 13.34 -10.34 3.22
CA SER A 232 13.45 -9.00 3.77
C SER A 232 13.30 -8.96 5.29
N ALA A 233 13.74 -7.87 5.91
CA ALA A 233 13.61 -7.67 7.36
C ALA A 233 12.19 -7.24 7.80
N SER A 234 11.26 -6.97 6.87
CA SER A 234 9.89 -6.56 7.20
C SER A 234 9.15 -7.62 8.00
N ASN A 235 8.46 -7.21 9.07
CA ASN A 235 7.66 -8.12 9.90
C ASN A 235 6.50 -8.75 9.11
N GLY A 236 5.92 -8.02 8.16
CA GLY A 236 4.88 -8.53 7.25
C GLY A 236 5.37 -8.65 5.81
N THR A 237 4.91 -9.68 5.11
CA THR A 237 5.08 -9.81 3.66
C THR A 237 3.77 -10.23 3.01
N ILE A 238 3.34 -9.51 1.97
CA ILE A 238 2.10 -9.76 1.25
C ILE A 238 2.42 -9.98 -0.23
N ILE A 239 1.90 -11.07 -0.78
CA ILE A 239 2.12 -11.47 -2.17
C ILE A 239 0.79 -11.32 -2.90
N GLN A 240 0.78 -10.56 -3.99
CA GLN A 240 -0.39 -10.47 -4.85
C GLN A 240 -0.70 -11.84 -5.47
N MET A 241 -1.97 -12.26 -5.49
CA MET A 241 -2.35 -13.60 -5.97
C MET A 241 -1.91 -13.83 -7.43
N GLN A 242 -1.96 -12.80 -8.26
CA GLN A 242 -1.49 -12.85 -9.64
C GLN A 242 0.02 -13.13 -9.76
N ASP A 243 0.84 -12.62 -8.83
CA ASP A 243 2.27 -12.92 -8.80
C ASP A 243 2.53 -14.37 -8.35
N LEU A 244 1.73 -14.87 -7.39
CA LEU A 244 1.78 -16.28 -6.98
C LEU A 244 1.43 -17.23 -8.13
N LEU A 245 0.44 -16.85 -8.94
CA LEU A 245 0.04 -17.56 -10.16
C LEU A 245 0.97 -17.28 -11.36
N ASN A 246 1.86 -16.30 -11.23
CA ASN A 246 2.81 -15.87 -12.26
C ASN A 246 2.10 -15.52 -13.58
N ILE A 247 1.10 -14.63 -13.52
CA ILE A 247 0.29 -14.17 -14.65
C ILE A 247 0.37 -12.63 -14.84
N PRO A 248 0.34 -12.11 -16.07
CA PRO A 248 0.48 -10.68 -16.36
C PRO A 248 -0.87 -9.93 -16.35
N THR A 249 -1.71 -10.13 -15.33
CA THR A 249 -3.07 -9.56 -15.27
C THR A 249 -3.26 -8.61 -14.09
N ARG A 250 -3.27 -7.31 -14.36
CA ARG A 250 -3.45 -6.24 -13.37
C ARG A 250 -4.86 -6.22 -12.75
N MET A 251 -4.97 -5.78 -11.49
CA MET A 251 -6.25 -5.58 -10.82
C MET A 251 -6.84 -4.18 -11.10
N ASN A 252 -6.05 -3.12 -10.90
CA ASN A 252 -6.48 -1.74 -11.13
C ASN A 252 -5.38 -0.94 -11.81
N LYS A 253 -5.74 -0.13 -12.81
CA LYS A 253 -4.90 0.93 -13.38
C LYS A 253 -5.40 2.28 -12.82
N PRO A 254 -4.64 2.94 -11.93
CA PRO A 254 -4.99 4.25 -11.42
C PRO A 254 -5.19 5.28 -12.54
N GLY A 255 -6.07 6.24 -12.30
CA GLY A 255 -6.40 7.29 -13.25
C GLY A 255 -7.28 6.88 -14.43
N THR A 256 -7.76 5.63 -14.50
CA THR A 256 -8.66 5.18 -15.57
C THR A 256 -9.99 4.66 -15.01
N ALA A 257 -11.08 4.95 -15.70
CA ALA A 257 -12.36 4.25 -15.50
C ALA A 257 -12.37 2.92 -16.24
N SER A 258 -13.16 1.95 -15.76
CA SER A 258 -13.39 0.72 -16.52
C SER A 258 -14.17 1.02 -17.79
N ASP A 259 -13.71 0.54 -18.93
CA ASP A 259 -14.38 0.74 -20.23
C ASP A 259 -14.31 -0.54 -21.06
N VAL A 260 -15.23 -1.46 -20.77
CA VAL A 260 -15.28 -2.77 -21.45
C VAL A 260 -15.73 -2.62 -22.90
N GLU A 261 -16.62 -1.66 -23.19
CA GLU A 261 -17.22 -1.47 -24.52
C GLU A 261 -16.21 -1.03 -25.57
N HIS A 262 -15.17 -0.27 -25.16
CA HIS A 262 -14.15 0.25 -26.08
C HIS A 262 -12.77 -0.43 -25.91
N ASN A 263 -12.72 -1.64 -25.35
CA ASN A 263 -11.47 -2.35 -25.02
C ASN A 263 -10.51 -1.52 -24.12
N GLY A 264 -11.06 -0.68 -23.26
CA GLY A 264 -10.34 0.04 -22.23
C GLY A 264 -9.97 -0.84 -21.03
N PRO A 265 -9.37 -0.23 -19.99
CA PRO A 265 -8.98 -0.94 -18.77
C PRO A 265 -10.17 -1.65 -18.13
N GLN A 266 -9.94 -2.84 -17.57
CA GLN A 266 -10.94 -3.56 -16.80
C GLN A 266 -10.53 -3.60 -15.34
N ASN A 267 -10.76 -2.48 -14.65
CA ASN A 267 -10.41 -2.37 -13.24
C ASN A 267 -11.36 -3.25 -12.41
N TRP A 268 -10.81 -3.91 -11.38
CA TRP A 268 -11.54 -4.70 -10.39
C TRP A 268 -12.30 -5.91 -10.93
N SER A 269 -11.98 -6.36 -12.16
CA SER A 269 -12.66 -7.50 -12.80
C SER A 269 -11.89 -8.82 -12.68
N TRP A 270 -10.61 -8.78 -12.31
CA TRP A 270 -9.79 -9.98 -12.22
C TRP A 270 -10.30 -10.93 -11.14
N ARG A 271 -10.38 -12.22 -11.48
CA ARG A 271 -10.80 -13.30 -10.59
C ARG A 271 -9.88 -14.50 -10.77
N PHE A 272 -9.81 -15.33 -9.73
CA PHE A 272 -9.11 -16.60 -9.79
C PHE A 272 -10.06 -17.77 -9.49
N GLU A 273 -9.64 -18.96 -9.89
CA GLU A 273 -10.23 -20.23 -9.51
C GLU A 273 -9.25 -21.03 -8.65
N TRP A 274 -9.77 -21.76 -7.66
CA TRP A 274 -8.96 -22.60 -6.79
C TRP A 274 -8.17 -23.69 -7.53
N SER A 275 -8.65 -24.11 -8.71
CA SER A 275 -7.98 -25.04 -9.62
C SER A 275 -6.62 -24.52 -10.10
N GLN A 276 -6.42 -23.19 -10.14
CA GLN A 276 -5.15 -22.57 -10.54
C GLN A 276 -4.06 -22.71 -9.46
N LEU A 277 -4.44 -22.96 -8.20
CA LEU A 277 -3.50 -23.21 -7.10
C LEU A 277 -3.13 -24.70 -7.04
N THR A 278 -2.12 -25.07 -7.82
CA THR A 278 -1.63 -26.44 -7.91
C THR A 278 -0.93 -26.90 -6.62
N SER A 279 -0.76 -28.22 -6.48
CA SER A 279 0.05 -28.81 -5.41
C SER A 279 1.48 -28.26 -5.40
N ASP A 280 2.06 -28.00 -6.57
CA ASP A 280 3.42 -27.46 -6.69
C ASP A 280 3.52 -26.04 -6.14
N THR A 281 2.55 -25.17 -6.44
CA THR A 281 2.47 -23.82 -5.86
C THR A 281 2.41 -23.87 -4.34
N ARG A 282 1.58 -24.77 -3.78
CA ARG A 282 1.46 -24.96 -2.32
C ARG A 282 2.77 -25.45 -1.70
N ILE A 283 3.39 -26.47 -2.30
CA ILE A 283 4.65 -27.05 -1.81
C ILE A 283 5.77 -26.00 -1.85
N ARG A 284 5.86 -25.24 -2.93
CA ARG A 284 6.86 -24.20 -3.11
C ARG A 284 6.68 -23.06 -2.10
N LEU A 285 5.46 -22.54 -1.96
CA LEU A 285 5.17 -21.46 -1.00
C LEU A 285 5.43 -21.91 0.44
N LYS A 286 5.03 -23.14 0.80
CA LYS A 286 5.33 -23.72 2.12
C LYS A 286 6.83 -23.82 2.36
N LYS A 287 7.60 -24.31 1.37
CA LYS A 287 9.06 -24.42 1.47
C LYS A 287 9.71 -23.06 1.68
N LEU A 288 9.32 -22.04 0.92
CA LEU A 288 9.89 -20.70 1.03
C LEU A 288 9.54 -20.03 2.36
N THR A 289 8.27 -20.10 2.78
CA THR A 289 7.84 -19.54 4.08
C THR A 289 8.56 -20.21 5.24
N GLN A 290 8.73 -21.53 5.23
CA GLN A 290 9.52 -22.25 6.24
C GLN A 290 11.00 -21.88 6.22
N MET A 291 11.60 -21.77 5.03
CA MET A 291 13.01 -21.44 4.85
C MET A 291 13.36 -20.08 5.43
N TYR A 292 12.46 -19.10 5.30
CA TYR A 292 12.67 -17.73 5.75
C TYR A 292 11.95 -17.39 7.06
N GLY A 293 11.47 -18.40 7.81
CA GLY A 293 10.87 -18.20 9.13
C GLY A 293 9.55 -17.42 9.12
N ARG A 294 8.79 -17.50 8.02
CA ARG A 294 7.48 -16.86 7.83
C ARG A 294 6.31 -17.83 7.90
N ASP A 295 6.53 -19.04 8.43
CA ASP A 295 5.46 -19.97 8.79
C ASP A 295 5.06 -19.83 10.26
N LEU A 296 3.83 -20.24 10.58
CA LEU A 296 3.21 -20.10 11.90
C LEU A 296 3.95 -20.82 13.04
N LYS A 297 4.95 -21.66 12.76
CA LYS A 297 5.75 -22.33 13.79
C LYS A 297 6.78 -21.41 14.47
N TYR A 298 7.19 -20.33 13.81
CA TYR A 298 8.21 -19.41 14.33
C TYR A 298 7.67 -18.02 14.65
N GLY A 299 6.51 -17.64 14.12
CA GLY A 299 5.69 -16.62 14.78
C GLY A 299 5.32 -17.19 16.13
N LYS A 300 5.76 -16.57 17.24
CA LYS A 300 5.25 -16.92 18.58
C LYS A 300 3.76 -17.12 18.41
N SER A 301 3.25 -18.31 18.72
CA SER A 301 1.83 -18.47 18.95
C SER A 301 1.49 -17.40 19.98
N ILE A 302 0.86 -16.31 19.55
CA ILE A 302 0.05 -15.51 20.45
C ILE A 302 -0.90 -16.58 21.00
N PRO A 303 -0.82 -16.91 22.29
CA PRO A 303 -1.71 -17.92 22.86
C PRO A 303 -3.11 -17.57 22.37
N SER A 304 -3.85 -18.56 21.88
CA SER A 304 -5.24 -18.36 21.43
C SER A 304 -6.12 -17.72 22.53
N GLU A 305 -5.64 -17.70 23.77
CA GLU A 305 -6.24 -17.03 24.93
C GLU A 305 -5.96 -15.52 25.01
N ASP A 306 -4.93 -14.98 24.33
CA ASP A 306 -4.65 -13.54 24.24
C ASP A 306 -5.29 -12.87 23.01
N MET A 307 -5.61 -13.65 21.97
CA MET A 307 -6.48 -13.23 20.85
C MET A 307 -7.96 -13.50 21.08
N ALA A 308 -8.32 -14.21 22.15
CA ALA A 308 -9.52 -13.84 22.86
C ALA A 308 -9.25 -12.43 23.40
N MET A 309 -9.42 -11.42 22.54
CA MET A 309 -9.93 -10.16 23.00
C MET A 309 -11.09 -10.53 23.90
N LYS A 310 -10.79 -10.45 25.19
CA LYS A 310 -11.73 -10.15 26.25
C LYS A 310 -12.84 -9.34 25.61
N ASN A 311 -14.07 -9.69 25.98
CA ASN A 311 -15.21 -8.77 25.95
C ASN A 311 -14.77 -7.46 26.60
N ASP A 312 -14.06 -6.65 25.83
CA ASP A 312 -13.53 -5.38 26.19
C ASP A 312 -14.64 -4.45 25.74
N SER A 313 -15.42 -4.04 26.73
CA SER A 313 -16.55 -3.13 26.60
C SER A 313 -16.21 -1.80 25.90
N ARG A 314 -14.95 -1.60 25.47
CA ARG A 314 -14.47 -0.52 24.59
C ARG A 314 -14.89 -0.67 23.12
N TYR A 315 -15.34 -1.84 22.68
CA TYR A 315 -15.79 -2.09 21.29
C TYR A 315 -17.26 -2.52 21.18
N ASP A 316 -17.98 -2.58 22.30
CA ASP A 316 -19.42 -2.85 22.28
C ASP A 316 -20.16 -1.70 21.62
N LEU A 317 -20.92 -2.03 20.57
CA LEU A 317 -21.83 -1.12 19.89
C LEU A 317 -23.04 -0.90 20.81
N GLN A 318 -23.09 0.27 21.47
CA GLN A 318 -24.34 0.88 21.92
C GLN A 318 -24.73 2.02 20.97
#